data_AF-A0A150A176-F1
#
_entry.id   AF-A0A150A176-F1
#
_cell.length_a   1.000
_cell.length_b   1.000
_cell.length_c   1.000
_cell.angle_alpha   90.00
_cell.angle_beta   90.00
_cell.angle_gamma   90.00
#
_symmetry.space_group_name_H-M   'P 1'
#
loop_
_entity.id
_entity.type
_entity.pdbx_description
1 polymer ?
#
loop_
_entity_poly.entity_id
_entity_poly.type
_entity_poly.pdbx_seq_one_letter_code
_entity_poly.pdbx_strand_id
1 'polypeptide(L)'
;MNTDHRPHTAAVQTNHQAAIDGQLRRYRCRKLRERLARQNPHHLTGEAAEILRFALIWAPYGGAPAEEIFQKFGMAPHRFVDKLWQTVEDAEYDLTITREFAAVYPHPDPTAVASETSST
;
A
#
# COMPACT_ATOMS: atom_id res chain seq x y z
N MET A 1 4.79 47.44 12.36
CA MET A 1 4.69 46.66 11.10
C MET A 1 5.00 45.21 11.45
N ASN A 2 4.06 44.32 11.12
CA ASN A 2 3.97 42.92 11.57
C ASN A 2 5.00 42.01 10.88
N THR A 3 5.53 41.01 11.58
CA THR A 3 5.15 39.57 11.48
C THR A 3 6.11 38.73 12.32
N ASP A 4 5.64 38.24 13.46
CA ASP A 4 6.29 37.16 14.22
C ASP A 4 5.86 35.82 13.59
N HIS A 5 6.76 35.14 12.89
CA HIS A 5 6.55 33.79 12.38
C HIS A 5 7.19 32.78 13.33
N ARG A 6 6.33 32.18 14.16
CA ARG A 6 6.64 31.13 15.14
C ARG A 6 6.79 29.76 14.44
N PRO A 7 8.00 29.14 14.39
CA PRO A 7 8.20 27.86 13.69
C PRO A 7 7.91 26.61 14.55
N HIS A 8 7.40 26.76 15.76
CA HIS A 8 7.33 25.66 16.74
C HIS A 8 6.14 24.69 16.55
N THR A 9 5.11 25.06 15.80
CA THR A 9 3.92 24.20 15.61
C THR A 9 4.12 23.11 14.56
N ALA A 10 4.83 23.40 13.46
CA ALA A 10 5.08 22.43 12.40
C ALA A 10 5.91 21.23 12.89
N ALA A 11 7.00 21.48 13.62
CA ALA A 11 7.86 20.43 14.16
C ALA A 11 7.15 19.53 15.19
N VAL A 12 6.26 20.08 16.02
CA VAL A 12 5.44 19.31 16.98
C VAL A 12 4.40 18.45 16.26
N GLN A 13 3.82 18.97 15.18
CA GLN A 13 2.84 18.25 14.36
C GLN A 13 3.48 17.07 13.60
N THR A 14 4.65 17.25 13.00
CA THR A 14 5.39 16.18 12.32
C THR A 14 5.84 15.08 13.29
N ASN A 15 6.26 15.44 14.51
CA ASN A 15 6.67 14.46 15.52
C ASN A 15 5.47 13.64 16.04
N HIS A 16 4.31 14.28 16.20
CA HIS A 16 3.08 13.58 16.58
C HIS A 16 2.58 12.65 15.45
N GLN A 17 2.67 13.07 14.20
CA GLN A 17 2.37 12.23 13.03
C GLN A 17 3.30 11.01 12.98
N ALA A 18 4.62 11.20 13.10
CA ALA A 18 5.57 10.10 13.14
C ALA A 18 5.33 9.13 14.32
N ALA A 19 4.86 9.62 15.46
CA ALA A 19 4.49 8.79 16.60
C ALA A 19 3.21 7.97 16.34
N ILE A 20 2.19 8.58 15.73
CA ILE A 20 0.95 7.92 15.29
C ILE A 20 1.28 6.85 14.24
N ASP A 21 2.09 7.20 13.24
CA ASP A 21 2.53 6.29 12.17
C ASP A 21 3.34 5.12 12.75
N GLY A 22 4.20 5.38 13.74
CA GLY A 22 4.93 4.34 14.45
C GLY A 22 4.04 3.39 15.24
N GLN A 23 2.97 3.89 15.88
CA GLN A 23 1.99 3.07 16.59
C GLN A 23 1.11 2.26 15.63
N LEU A 24 0.64 2.88 14.55
CA LEU A 24 -0.09 2.22 13.47
C LEU A 24 0.77 1.13 12.84
N ARG A 25 2.03 1.41 12.52
CA ARG A 25 2.99 0.44 11.98
C ARG A 25 3.15 -0.76 12.90
N ARG A 26 3.28 -0.57 14.22
CA ARG A 26 3.39 -1.69 15.18
C ARG A 26 2.12 -2.54 15.22
N TYR A 27 0.95 -1.91 15.30
CA TYR A 27 -0.33 -2.62 15.30
C TYR A 27 -0.51 -3.42 13.99
N ARG A 28 -0.26 -2.76 12.85
CA ARG A 28 -0.28 -3.34 11.50
C ARG A 28 0.67 -4.53 11.35
N CYS A 29 1.93 -4.40 11.77
CA CYS A 29 2.93 -5.49 11.71
C CYS A 29 2.56 -6.70 12.57
N ARG A 30 1.82 -6.52 13.67
CA ARG A 30 1.34 -7.63 14.51
C ARG A 30 0.20 -8.38 13.82
N LYS A 31 -0.85 -7.68 13.39
CA LYS A 31 -1.98 -8.25 12.64
C LYS A 31 -1.54 -8.96 11.36
N LEU A 32 -0.57 -8.39 10.65
CA LEU A 32 0.00 -9.00 9.45
C LEU A 32 0.72 -10.31 9.76
N ARG A 33 1.56 -10.37 10.80
CA ARG A 33 2.26 -11.61 11.18
C ARG A 33 1.28 -12.75 11.46
N GLU A 34 0.17 -12.46 12.12
CA GLU A 34 -0.90 -13.44 12.37
C GLU A 34 -1.60 -13.92 11.11
N ARG A 35 -1.68 -13.10 10.04
CA ARG A 35 -2.27 -13.48 8.75
C ARG A 35 -1.28 -14.23 7.87
N LEU A 36 -0.05 -13.74 7.75
CA LEU A 36 1.02 -14.41 6.99
C LEU A 36 1.36 -15.77 7.59
N ALA A 37 1.36 -15.92 8.92
CA ALA A 37 1.55 -17.22 9.56
C ALA A 37 0.47 -18.24 9.17
N ARG A 38 -0.73 -17.78 8.76
CA ARG A 38 -1.79 -18.64 8.23
C ARG A 38 -1.65 -18.88 6.72
N GLN A 39 -1.08 -17.93 5.99
CA GLN A 39 -1.06 -17.91 4.52
C GLN A 39 0.27 -18.36 3.90
N ASN A 40 1.25 -18.73 4.72
CA ASN A 40 2.55 -19.27 4.33
C ASN A 40 3.16 -18.73 3.02
N PRO A 41 3.57 -17.44 2.97
CA PRO A 41 4.09 -16.82 1.75
C PRO A 41 5.60 -17.05 1.62
N HIS A 42 6.05 -18.31 1.60
CA HIS A 42 7.47 -18.64 1.48
C HIS A 42 8.06 -18.45 0.07
N HIS A 43 7.22 -18.18 -0.94
CA HIS A 43 7.62 -18.13 -2.35
C HIS A 43 8.08 -16.73 -2.81
N LEU A 44 7.60 -15.67 -2.16
CA LEU A 44 7.97 -14.31 -2.51
C LEU A 44 9.19 -13.85 -1.71
N THR A 45 10.17 -13.30 -2.41
CA THR A 45 11.34 -12.67 -1.80
C THR A 45 11.50 -11.23 -2.30
N GLY A 46 12.25 -10.41 -1.56
CA GLY A 46 12.55 -9.04 -1.96
C GLY A 46 11.34 -8.10 -2.00
N GLU A 47 11.31 -7.24 -3.03
CA GLU A 47 10.33 -6.16 -3.18
C GLU A 47 8.89 -6.69 -3.29
N ALA A 48 8.65 -7.77 -4.05
CA ALA A 48 7.33 -8.36 -4.23
C ALA A 48 6.71 -8.82 -2.90
N ALA A 49 7.52 -9.46 -2.03
CA ALA A 49 7.09 -9.82 -0.70
C ALA A 49 6.76 -8.60 0.17
N GLU A 50 7.50 -7.49 0.01
CA GLU A 50 7.21 -6.25 0.74
C GLU A 50 5.94 -5.55 0.26
N ILE A 51 5.69 -5.54 -1.05
CA ILE A 51 4.47 -5.00 -1.66
C ILE A 51 3.25 -5.77 -1.16
N LEU A 52 3.27 -7.10 -1.25
CA LEU A 52 2.16 -7.93 -0.79
C LEU A 52 1.89 -7.73 0.72
N ARG A 53 2.95 -7.75 1.54
CA ARG A 53 2.85 -7.52 2.98
C ARG A 53 2.26 -6.15 3.30
N PHE A 54 2.67 -5.13 2.56
CA PHE A 54 2.18 -3.78 2.75
C PHE A 54 0.71 -3.63 2.33
N ALA A 55 0.30 -4.25 1.23
CA ALA A 55 -1.09 -4.28 0.81
C ALA A 55 -1.99 -5.00 1.83
N LEU A 56 -1.57 -6.16 2.36
CA LEU A 56 -2.31 -6.92 3.39
C LEU A 56 -2.51 -6.14 4.70
N ILE A 57 -1.54 -5.31 5.05
CA ILE A 57 -1.61 -4.41 6.22
C ILE A 57 -2.75 -3.40 6.06
N TRP A 58 -2.91 -2.90 4.84
CA TRP A 58 -3.74 -1.75 4.53
C TRP A 58 -5.13 -2.11 3.99
N ALA A 59 -5.31 -3.33 3.46
CA ALA A 59 -6.58 -3.82 2.96
C ALA A 59 -7.76 -3.61 3.94
N PRO A 60 -7.64 -3.89 5.26
CA PRO A 60 -8.76 -3.68 6.20
C PRO A 60 -9.18 -2.22 6.40
N TYR A 61 -8.38 -1.26 5.92
CA TYR A 61 -8.61 0.18 6.09
C TYR A 61 -8.97 0.89 4.79
N GLY A 62 -9.22 0.15 3.71
CA GLY A 62 -9.51 0.72 2.40
C GLY A 62 -8.26 1.07 1.59
N GLY A 63 -7.09 0.54 1.95
CA GLY A 63 -5.89 0.58 1.12
C GLY A 63 -4.81 1.53 1.63
N ALA A 64 -3.63 1.44 1.02
CA ALA A 64 -2.46 2.19 1.44
C ALA A 64 -2.52 3.63 0.89
N PRO A 65 -2.23 4.65 1.73
CA PRO A 65 -2.24 6.03 1.31
C PRO A 65 -1.03 6.31 0.41
N ALA A 66 -1.22 7.24 -0.53
CA ALA A 66 -0.22 7.55 -1.54
C ALA A 66 1.13 7.99 -0.95
N GLU A 67 1.07 8.76 0.13
CA GLU A 67 2.25 9.24 0.84
C GLU A 67 3.09 8.09 1.43
N GLU A 68 2.47 7.12 2.10
CA GLU A 68 3.23 5.98 2.65
C GLU A 68 3.75 5.05 1.53
N ILE A 69 3.03 4.92 0.41
CA ILE A 69 3.52 4.18 -0.76
C ILE A 69 4.78 4.87 -1.31
N PHE A 70 4.75 6.19 -1.48
CA PHE A 70 5.87 6.96 -1.99
C PHE A 70 7.07 6.93 -1.02
N GLN A 71 6.85 7.14 0.28
CA GLN A 71 7.93 7.09 1.26
C GLN A 71 8.60 5.71 1.35
N LYS A 72 7.83 4.64 1.21
CA LYS A 72 8.34 3.28 1.41
C LYS A 72 8.95 2.66 0.15
N PHE A 73 8.35 2.94 -1.02
CA PHE A 73 8.74 2.31 -2.27
C PHE A 73 9.27 3.30 -3.32
N GLY A 74 9.18 4.60 -3.08
CA GLY A 74 9.61 5.63 -4.03
C GLY A 74 8.78 5.69 -5.31
N MET A 75 7.59 5.08 -5.33
CA MET A 75 6.74 4.99 -6.53
C MET A 75 5.36 5.57 -6.30
N ALA A 76 4.68 5.90 -7.41
CA ALA A 76 3.33 6.37 -7.38
C ALA A 76 2.33 5.23 -7.05
N PRO A 77 1.14 5.54 -6.49
CA PRO A 77 0.17 4.53 -6.07
C PRO A 77 -0.29 3.59 -7.18
N HIS A 78 -0.43 4.10 -8.41
CA HIS A 78 -0.80 3.27 -9.56
C HIS A 78 0.27 2.21 -9.86
N ARG A 79 1.56 2.57 -9.83
CA ARG A 79 2.66 1.60 -10.02
C ARG A 79 2.71 0.56 -8.91
N PHE A 80 2.36 0.95 -7.69
CA PHE A 80 2.24 0.03 -6.57
C PHE A 80 1.12 -0.98 -6.80
N VAL A 81 -0.05 -0.53 -7.27
CA VAL A 81 -1.18 -1.41 -7.59
C VAL A 81 -0.83 -2.34 -8.75
N ASP A 82 -0.19 -1.85 -9.82
CA ASP A 82 0.29 -2.69 -10.93
C ASP A 82 1.19 -3.83 -10.42
N LYS A 83 2.21 -3.48 -9.63
CA LYS A 83 3.16 -4.47 -9.07
C LYS A 83 2.49 -5.41 -8.06
N LEU A 84 1.50 -4.94 -7.32
CA LEU A 84 0.71 -5.76 -6.40
C LEU A 84 -0.02 -6.86 -7.18
N TRP A 85 -0.70 -6.50 -8.27
CA TRP A 85 -1.43 -7.47 -9.08
C TRP A 85 -0.51 -8.44 -9.83
N GLN A 86 0.61 -7.96 -10.37
CA GLN A 86 1.67 -8.84 -10.91
C GLN A 86 2.16 -9.86 -9.87
N THR A 87 2.40 -9.42 -8.63
CA THR A 87 2.84 -10.29 -7.54
C THR A 87 1.78 -11.33 -7.15
N VAL A 88 0.50 -10.96 -7.22
CA VAL A 88 -0.63 -11.85 -6.91
C VAL A 88 -0.80 -12.90 -8.01
N GLU A 89 -0.65 -12.50 -9.27
CA GLU A 89 -0.71 -13.36 -10.46
C GLU A 89 0.48 -14.34 -10.49
N ASP A 90 1.72 -13.86 -10.27
CA ASP A 90 2.95 -14.66 -10.35
C ASP A 90 3.04 -15.77 -9.28
N ALA A 91 2.37 -15.59 -8.14
CA ALA A 91 2.49 -16.48 -7.00
C ALA A 91 1.25 -17.37 -6.76
N GLU A 92 0.32 -17.41 -7.72
CA GLU A 92 -0.91 -18.23 -7.67
C GLU A 92 -1.63 -18.15 -6.31
N TYR A 93 -1.75 -16.94 -5.75
CA TYR A 93 -2.31 -16.77 -4.42
C TYR A 93 -3.78 -17.19 -4.34
N ASP A 94 -4.18 -17.65 -3.16
CA ASP A 94 -5.55 -18.05 -2.82
C ASP A 94 -6.57 -16.99 -3.27
N LEU A 95 -7.62 -17.43 -3.96
CA LEU A 95 -8.75 -16.61 -4.42
C LEU A 95 -9.33 -15.69 -3.34
N THR A 96 -9.19 -16.07 -2.07
CA THR A 96 -9.60 -15.27 -0.92
C THR A 96 -8.80 -13.98 -0.81
N ILE A 97 -7.48 -14.02 -1.01
CA ILE A 97 -6.60 -12.84 -0.96
C ILE A 97 -6.85 -11.95 -2.17
N THR A 98 -6.96 -12.55 -3.35
CA THR A 98 -7.28 -11.87 -4.61
C THR A 98 -8.60 -11.10 -4.49
N ARG A 99 -9.63 -11.71 -3.91
CA ARG A 99 -10.94 -11.06 -3.70
C ARG A 99 -10.88 -9.93 -2.68
N GLU A 100 -10.14 -10.10 -1.59
CA GLU A 100 -9.95 -9.02 -0.61
C GLU A 100 -9.22 -7.82 -1.23
N PHE A 101 -8.21 -8.05 -2.06
CA PHE A 101 -7.53 -6.97 -2.75
C PHE A 101 -8.37 -6.31 -3.82
N ALA A 102 -9.13 -7.06 -4.61
CA ALA A 102 -10.04 -6.50 -5.62
C ALA A 102 -11.05 -5.50 -5.01
N ALA A 103 -11.45 -5.69 -3.75
CA ALA A 103 -12.37 -4.79 -3.06
C ALA A 103 -11.72 -3.45 -2.64
N VAL A 104 -10.39 -3.36 -2.62
CA VAL A 104 -9.64 -2.24 -2.03
C VAL A 104 -8.71 -1.56 -3.03
N TYR A 105 -7.97 -2.37 -3.78
CA TYR A 105 -7.10 -1.93 -4.86
C TYR A 105 -7.76 -2.36 -6.16
N PRO A 106 -8.44 -1.46 -6.89
CA PRO A 106 -9.04 -1.84 -8.16
C PRO A 106 -7.96 -2.42 -9.06
N HIS A 107 -8.21 -3.62 -9.60
CA HIS A 107 -7.33 -4.21 -10.60
C HIS A 107 -7.26 -3.24 -11.78
N PRO A 108 -6.06 -2.79 -12.19
CA PRO A 108 -5.91 -1.96 -13.36
C PRO A 108 -6.27 -2.86 -14.53
N ASP A 109 -7.53 -2.78 -14.94
CA ASP A 109 -8.05 -3.61 -16.01
C ASP A 109 -7.15 -3.42 -17.23
N PRO A 110 -6.44 -4.48 -17.70
CA PRO A 110 -5.55 -4.35 -18.85
C PRO A 110 -6.32 -3.99 -20.13
N THR A 111 -7.65 -4.08 -20.13
CA THR A 111 -8.52 -3.72 -21.25
C THR A 111 -8.93 -2.25 -21.28
N ALA A 112 -8.75 -1.48 -20.19
CA ALA A 112 -9.11 -0.06 -20.16
C ALA A 112 -8.22 0.79 -21.09
N VAL A 113 -6.96 0.41 -21.31
CA VAL A 113 -6.04 1.10 -22.22
C VAL A 113 -6.26 0.77 -23.71
N ALA A 114 -7.09 -0.22 -24.04
CA ALA A 114 -7.34 -0.62 -25.42
C ALA A 114 -8.57 0.04 -26.06
N SER A 115 -9.40 0.76 -25.28
CA SER A 115 -10.70 1.27 -25.76
C SER A 115 -10.69 2.73 -26.22
N GLU A 116 -9.59 3.47 -26.04
CA GLU A 116 -9.54 4.92 -26.35
C GLU A 116 -8.85 5.28 -27.68
N THR A 117 -8.38 4.32 -28.48
CA THR A 117 -7.65 4.62 -29.74
C THR A 117 -8.42 4.29 -31.03
N SER A 118 -9.68 3.86 -30.96
CA SER A 118 -10.51 3.60 -32.15
C SER A 118 -11.66 4.61 -32.28
N SER A 119 -11.33 5.88 -32.46
CA SER A 119 -12.22 6.86 -33.10
C SER A 119 -11.41 8.03 -33.61
N THR A 120 -10.92 7.93 -34.85
CA THR A 120 -10.84 9.02 -35.84
C THR A 120 -10.72 8.41 -37.22
#